data_AF-A0AAE7ELL5-F1
#
_entry.id   AF-A0AAE7ELL5-F1
#
_cell.length_a   1.000
_cell.length_b   1.000
_cell.length_c   1.000
_cell.angle_alpha   90.00
_cell.angle_beta   90.00
_cell.angle_gamma   90.00
#
_symmetry.space_group_name_H-M   'P 1'
#
loop_
_entity.id
_entity.type
_entity.pdbx_description
1 polymer ?
#
loop_
_entity_poly.entity_id
_entity_poly.type
_entity_poly.pdbx_seq_one_letter_code
_entity_poly.pdbx_strand_id
1 'polypeptide(L)'
;MKFIQAKKIFFKKGFIISIPLITVMLTGCDSPEKRQFMTGCKIATHNGSVCACAWEKMSAIYPPKLLKAIGEQKVAAPFGFQSDMTNSLQQCIREE
;
A
#
# COMPACT_ATOMS: atom_id res chain seq x y z
N MET A 1 -3.27 -26.23 -1.99
CA MET A 1 -2.02 -26.82 -2.53
C MET A 1 -1.93 -26.53 -4.03
N LYS A 2 -0.75 -26.08 -4.50
CA LYS A 2 -0.38 -25.57 -5.86
C LYS A 2 -0.87 -24.13 -6.06
N PHE A 3 -0.06 -23.06 -6.02
CA PHE A 3 1.17 -22.82 -6.80
C PHE A 3 2.29 -22.19 -5.95
N ILE A 4 3.19 -23.04 -5.48
CA ILE A 4 4.62 -22.73 -5.50
C ILE A 4 5.03 -22.95 -6.95
N GLN A 5 5.44 -21.90 -7.66
CA GLN A 5 6.58 -21.90 -8.58
C GLN A 5 6.80 -20.45 -9.03
N ALA A 6 7.72 -19.77 -8.40
CA ALA A 6 9.09 -19.76 -8.89
C ALA A 6 9.24 -18.95 -10.19
N LYS A 7 9.62 -17.68 -10.04
CA LYS A 7 10.64 -17.13 -10.92
C LYS A 7 11.71 -16.39 -10.12
N LYS A 8 12.63 -17.23 -9.65
CA LYS A 8 14.08 -17.01 -9.72
C LYS A 8 14.59 -15.82 -8.90
N ILE A 9 14.85 -16.03 -7.63
CA ILE A 9 16.17 -16.52 -7.16
C ILE A 9 16.85 -17.46 -8.18
N PHE A 10 17.58 -16.88 -9.13
CA PHE A 10 18.69 -17.52 -9.86
C PHE A 10 19.58 -16.38 -10.41
N PHE A 11 20.44 -15.80 -9.56
CA PHE A 11 21.84 -16.22 -9.48
C PHE A 11 22.59 -15.97 -10.80
N LYS A 12 23.28 -14.82 -10.91
CA LYS A 12 24.72 -14.77 -11.26
C LYS A 12 25.28 -13.33 -11.20
N LYS A 13 26.15 -13.12 -10.21
CA LYS A 13 27.39 -12.32 -10.25
C LYS A 13 27.25 -10.84 -10.68
N GLY A 14 27.25 -9.94 -9.70
CA GLY A 14 27.53 -8.52 -9.93
C GLY A 14 26.55 -7.61 -9.21
N PHE A 15 27.05 -6.95 -8.17
CA PHE A 15 26.76 -5.57 -7.80
C PHE A 15 25.38 -5.03 -8.22
N ILE A 16 24.41 -4.96 -7.30
CA ILE A 16 23.55 -3.77 -7.03
C ILE A 16 22.90 -3.99 -5.65
N ILE A 17 23.16 -3.04 -4.75
CA ILE A 17 22.53 -2.92 -3.42
C ILE A 17 21.02 -2.83 -3.60
N SER A 18 20.30 -3.89 -3.25
CA SER A 18 18.83 -3.97 -3.32
C SER A 18 18.30 -3.93 -1.89
N ILE A 19 17.65 -2.83 -1.54
CA ILE A 19 16.93 -2.67 -0.27
C ILE A 19 15.80 -3.71 -0.28
N PRO A 20 15.70 -4.63 0.71
CA PRO A 20 14.57 -5.53 0.77
C PRO A 20 13.36 -4.72 1.24
N LEU A 21 12.45 -4.39 0.32
CA LEU A 21 11.18 -3.78 0.68
C LEU A 21 10.34 -4.87 1.35
N ILE A 22 10.22 -4.74 2.67
CA ILE A 22 9.54 -5.69 3.55
C ILE A 22 8.06 -5.71 3.15
N THR A 23 7.62 -6.78 2.51
CA THR A 23 6.19 -7.02 2.25
C THR A 23 5.57 -7.53 3.55
N VAL A 24 5.22 -6.60 4.44
CA VAL A 24 4.47 -6.92 5.65
C VAL A 24 3.03 -7.23 5.24
N MET A 25 2.72 -8.52 5.03
CA MET A 25 1.34 -8.99 4.96
C MET A 25 0.73 -8.98 6.36
N LEU A 26 0.29 -7.81 6.83
CA LEU A 26 -0.57 -7.69 8.01
C LEU A 26 -2.00 -8.08 7.64
N THR A 27 -2.30 -9.39 7.66
CA THR A 27 -3.66 -9.87 7.93
C THR A 27 -3.91 -9.79 9.44
N GLY A 28 -3.87 -8.57 9.98
CA GLY A 28 -4.37 -8.25 11.31
C GLY A 28 -5.79 -7.70 11.17
N CYS A 29 -6.63 -7.84 12.20
CA CYS A 29 -7.96 -7.23 12.24
C CYS A 29 -7.93 -5.80 11.67
N ASP A 30 -8.53 -5.61 10.50
CA ASP A 30 -8.56 -4.32 9.81
C ASP A 30 -9.25 -3.28 10.70
N SER A 31 -8.56 -2.18 10.99
CA SER A 31 -9.19 -1.02 11.61
C SER A 31 -10.30 -0.50 10.67
N PRO A 32 -11.43 0.02 11.19
CA PRO A 32 -12.55 0.46 10.35
C PRO A 32 -12.13 1.50 9.30
N GLU A 33 -11.10 2.28 9.59
CA GLU A 33 -10.47 3.24 8.68
C GLU A 33 -9.83 2.57 7.46
N LYS A 34 -9.06 1.49 7.69
CA LYS A 34 -8.40 0.71 6.64
C LYS A 34 -9.44 0.07 5.74
N ARG A 35 -10.55 -0.42 6.30
CA ARG A 35 -11.66 -0.98 5.52
C ARG A 35 -12.30 0.05 4.59
N GLN A 36 -12.57 1.26 5.07
CA GLN A 36 -13.13 2.34 4.24
C GLN A 36 -12.18 2.72 3.10
N PHE A 37 -10.88 2.85 3.41
CA PHE A 37 -9.86 3.11 2.42
C PHE A 37 -9.78 2.00 1.36
N MET A 38 -9.75 0.75 1.79
CA MET A 38 -9.70 -0.43 0.92
C MET A 38 -10.91 -0.49 0.00
N THR A 39 -12.11 -0.14 0.48
CA THR A 39 -13.30 -0.06 -0.36
C THR A 39 -13.15 1.00 -1.45
N GLY A 40 -12.74 2.22 -1.10
CA GLY A 40 -12.55 3.29 -2.09
C GLY A 40 -11.44 2.95 -3.10
N CYS A 41 -10.32 2.41 -2.63
CA CYS A 41 -9.21 2.04 -3.48
C CYS A 41 -9.53 0.86 -4.41
N LYS A 42 -10.29 -0.14 -3.93
CA LYS A 42 -10.72 -1.28 -4.78
C LYS A 42 -11.62 -0.83 -5.92
N ILE A 43 -12.43 0.22 -5.72
CA ILE A 43 -13.22 0.82 -6.80
C ILE A 43 -12.29 1.47 -7.84
N ALA A 44 -11.20 2.11 -7.40
CA ALA A 44 -10.27 2.79 -8.29
C ALA A 44 -9.32 1.85 -9.06
N THR A 45 -8.90 0.74 -8.45
CA THR A 45 -7.82 -0.12 -9.00
C THR A 45 -8.26 -1.54 -9.32
N HIS A 46 -9.43 -1.98 -8.85
CA HIS A 46 -9.88 -3.37 -8.89
C HIS A 46 -8.94 -4.38 -8.22
N ASN A 47 -7.88 -3.95 -7.55
CA ASN A 47 -6.88 -4.83 -6.96
C ASN A 47 -6.70 -4.61 -5.45
N GLY A 48 -7.04 -5.64 -4.67
CA GLY A 48 -6.94 -5.61 -3.21
C GLY A 48 -5.51 -5.53 -2.68
N SER A 49 -4.53 -6.16 -3.33
CA SER A 49 -3.11 -6.13 -2.89
C SER A 49 -2.50 -4.75 -3.05
N VAL A 50 -2.76 -4.09 -4.19
CA VAL A 50 -2.35 -2.69 -4.43
C VAL A 50 -2.90 -1.78 -3.33
N CYS A 51 -4.18 -1.94 -2.99
CA CYS A 51 -4.82 -1.12 -1.97
C CYS A 51 -4.27 -1.33 -0.58
N ALA A 52 -3.93 -2.57 -0.23
CA ALA A 52 -3.28 -2.86 1.04
C ALA A 52 -1.90 -2.18 1.08
N CYS A 53 -1.10 -2.31 0.02
CA CYS A 53 0.20 -1.64 -0.09
C CYS A 53 0.08 -0.11 0.01
N ALA A 54 -0.89 0.50 -0.67
CA ALA A 54 -1.09 1.95 -0.64
C ALA A 54 -1.49 2.43 0.76
N TRP A 55 -2.32 1.65 1.48
CA TRP A 55 -2.65 1.95 2.87
C TRP A 55 -1.40 1.93 3.76
N GLU A 56 -0.57 0.90 3.65
CA GLU A 56 0.65 0.79 4.47
C GLU A 56 1.58 1.99 4.24
N LYS A 57 1.85 2.36 2.97
CA LYS A 57 2.65 3.54 2.63
C LYS A 57 2.04 4.84 3.16
N MET A 58 0.73 5.03 3.01
CA MET A 58 0.04 6.22 3.54
C MET A 58 0.01 6.25 5.07
N SER A 59 -0.14 5.10 5.73
CA SER A 59 -0.16 4.99 7.19
C SER A 59 1.21 5.21 7.84
N ALA A 60 2.29 5.01 7.07
CA ALA A 60 3.65 5.33 7.48
C ALA A 60 3.92 6.85 7.47
N ILE A 61 3.26 7.60 6.59
CA ILE A 61 3.41 9.06 6.44
C ILE A 61 2.39 9.80 7.33
N TYR A 62 1.15 9.31 7.34
CA TYR A 62 0.01 9.93 8.01
C TYR A 62 -0.59 8.96 9.03
N PRO A 63 -0.80 9.40 10.29
CA PRO A 63 -1.38 8.51 11.29
C PRO A 63 -2.78 8.05 10.86
N PRO A 64 -3.19 6.80 11.14
CA PRO A 64 -4.50 6.26 10.73
C PRO A 64 -5.69 7.12 11.17
N LYS A 65 -5.56 7.78 12.33
CA LYS A 65 -6.57 8.69 12.87
C LYS A 65 -6.75 9.94 11.99
N LEU A 66 -5.68 10.43 11.37
CA LEU A 66 -5.74 11.55 10.42
C LEU A 66 -6.35 11.08 9.09
N LEU A 67 -5.91 9.93 8.57
CA LEU A 67 -6.50 9.32 7.36
C LEU A 67 -8.02 9.14 7.50
N LYS A 68 -8.47 8.69 8.67
CA LYS A 68 -9.89 8.63 9.02
C LYS A 68 -10.56 9.99 8.94
N ALA A 69 -10.01 10.97 9.65
CA ALA A 69 -10.62 12.28 9.74
C ALA A 69 -10.73 12.96 8.36
N ILE A 70 -9.77 12.71 7.47
CA ILE A 70 -9.81 13.16 6.07
C ILE A 70 -10.90 12.41 5.29
N GLY A 71 -10.97 11.09 5.41
CA GLY A 71 -12.01 10.27 4.75
C GLY A 71 -13.43 10.60 5.22
N GLU A 72 -13.58 10.97 6.50
CA GLU A 72 -14.83 11.46 7.10
C GLU A 72 -15.09 12.96 6.83
N GLN A 73 -14.22 13.64 6.06
CA GLN A 73 -14.30 15.07 5.77
C GLN A 73 -14.35 15.97 7.02
N LYS A 74 -13.86 15.47 8.17
CA LYS A 74 -13.80 16.20 9.44
C LYS A 74 -12.61 17.14 9.51
N VAL A 75 -11.56 16.87 8.73
CA VAL A 75 -10.38 17.72 8.62
C VAL A 75 -9.97 17.87 7.17
N ALA A 76 -9.38 19.01 6.83
CA ALA A 76 -8.77 19.21 5.53
C ALA A 76 -7.57 18.27 5.35
N ALA A 77 -7.41 17.73 4.14
CA ALA A 77 -6.23 16.97 3.79
C ALA A 77 -4.99 17.88 3.85
N PRO A 78 -3.86 17.41 4.41
CA PRO A 78 -2.62 18.17 4.44
C PRO A 78 -2.10 18.45 3.02
N PHE A 79 -1.25 19.48 2.91
CA PHE A 79 -0.64 19.82 1.62
C PHE A 79 0.15 18.63 1.08
N GLY A 80 -0.06 18.29 -0.20
CA GLY A 80 0.59 17.13 -0.84
C GLY A 80 -0.10 15.79 -0.64
N PHE A 81 -1.13 15.69 0.20
CA PHE A 81 -1.81 14.42 0.52
C PHE A 81 -2.24 13.61 -0.71
N GLN A 82 -2.84 14.27 -1.70
CA GLN A 82 -3.27 13.61 -2.94
C GLN A 82 -2.09 13.14 -3.80
N SER A 83 -0.98 13.88 -3.78
CA SER A 83 0.25 13.50 -4.47
C SER A 83 0.86 12.27 -3.82
N ASP A 84 0.96 12.26 -2.49
CA ASP A 84 1.47 11.11 -1.72
C ASP A 84 0.60 9.87 -1.90
N MET A 85 -0.72 10.05 -1.92
CA MET A 85 -1.69 8.99 -2.21
C MET A 85 -1.44 8.39 -3.59
N THR A 86 -1.39 9.25 -4.61
CA THR A 86 -1.22 8.84 -6.01
C THR A 86 0.12 8.17 -6.23
N ASN A 87 1.20 8.73 -5.65
CA ASN A 87 2.54 8.17 -5.74
C ASN A 87 2.61 6.81 -5.04
N SER A 88 2.05 6.70 -3.83
CA SER A 88 1.97 5.44 -3.10
C SER A 88 1.22 4.38 -3.91
N LEU A 89 0.07 4.73 -4.48
CA LEU A 89 -0.72 3.83 -5.32
C LEU A 89 0.05 3.40 -6.57
N GLN A 90 0.67 4.34 -7.28
CA GLN A 90 1.48 4.03 -8.47
C GLN A 90 2.71 3.19 -8.16
N GLN A 91 3.37 3.43 -7.03
CA GLN A 91 4.47 2.57 -6.58
C GLN A 91 3.97 1.15 -6.34
N CYS A 92 2.85 0.99 -5.63
CA CYS A 92 2.27 -0.32 -5.38
C CYS A 92 1.83 -1.04 -6.66
N ILE A 93 1.29 -0.32 -7.65
CA ILE A 93 0.96 -0.91 -8.97
C ILE A 93 2.22 -1.36 -9.72
N ARG A 94 3.33 -0.62 -9.62
CA ARG A 94 4.61 -1.01 -10.23
C ARG A 94 5.31 -2.17 -9.50
N GLU A 95 5.00 -2.34 -8.22
CA GLU A 95 5.54 -3.40 -7.36
C GLU A 95 4.74 -4.71 -7.45
N GLU A 96 3.60 -4.73 -8.16
CA GLU A 96 2.85 -5.94 -8.55
C GLU A 96 3.41 -6.64 -9.79
#